data_AF-A0A1U8IBJ1-F1
#
_entry.id   AF-A0A1U8IBJ1-F1
#
_cell.length_a   1.000
_cell.length_b   1.000
_cell.length_c   1.000
_cell.angle_alpha   90.00
_cell.angle_beta   90.00
_cell.angle_gamma   90.00
#
_symmetry.space_group_name_H-M   'P 1'
#
loop_
_entity.id
_entity.type
_entity.pdbx_description
1 polymer ?
#
loop_
_entity_poly.entity_id
_entity_poly.type
_entity_poly.pdbx_seq_one_letter_code
_entity_poly.pdbx_strand_id
1 'polypeptide(L)'
;MLPIKYKSWHHMPDSNKNQAVDNIKERFVLEVSDNYIKKALGKKWRDHKSTLKKQYFNKDISLKEKLRNVPPGMLRYQWKDAVRFWNSKKGEDYERVGTSSRQKQKFMHTARSRSFSSVAEAEEVSSGQKVGRL
;
A
#
# COMPACT_ATOMS: atom_id res chain seq x y z
N MET A 1 -10.40 13.12 -3.54
CA MET A 1 -10.00 11.83 -2.94
C MET A 1 -10.02 10.75 -4.02
N LEU A 2 -9.00 9.89 -4.12
CA LEU A 2 -8.91 8.87 -5.18
C LEU A 2 -9.81 7.66 -4.88
N PRO A 3 -10.50 7.07 -5.87
CA PRO A 3 -11.42 5.95 -5.63
C PRO A 3 -10.72 4.71 -5.07
N ILE A 4 -11.30 4.08 -4.05
CA ILE A 4 -10.73 2.87 -3.42
C ILE A 4 -11.24 1.56 -4.02
N LYS A 5 -12.30 1.61 -4.84
CA LYS A 5 -12.98 0.45 -5.43
C LYS A 5 -12.07 -0.40 -6.33
N TYR A 6 -11.03 0.19 -6.91
CA TYR A 6 -10.11 -0.50 -7.81
C TYR A 6 -9.20 -1.46 -7.06
N LYS A 7 -9.00 -2.67 -7.60
CA LYS A 7 -8.19 -3.73 -6.96
C LYS A 7 -6.70 -3.38 -6.88
N SER A 8 -6.18 -2.68 -7.89
CA SER A 8 -4.78 -2.25 -7.97
C SER A 8 -4.70 -0.86 -8.57
N TRP A 9 -3.59 -0.15 -8.29
CA TRP A 9 -3.27 1.14 -8.89
C TRP A 9 -3.22 1.05 -10.42
N HIS A 10 -2.75 -0.08 -10.95
CA HIS A 10 -2.69 -0.31 -12.40
C HIS A 10 -4.07 -0.45 -13.05
N HIS A 11 -5.09 -0.89 -12.29
CA HIS A 11 -6.47 -0.98 -12.78
C HIS A 11 -7.26 0.32 -12.60
N MET A 12 -6.70 1.34 -11.95
CA MET A 12 -7.34 2.64 -11.86
C MET A 12 -7.21 3.34 -13.23
N PRO A 13 -8.30 3.91 -13.77
CA PRO A 13 -8.25 4.66 -15.03
C PRO A 13 -7.25 5.80 -14.98
N ASP A 14 -6.57 6.06 -16.09
CA ASP A 14 -5.60 7.14 -16.16
C ASP A 14 -6.25 8.52 -16.05
N SER A 15 -7.52 8.68 -16.41
CA SER A 15 -8.28 9.91 -16.15
C SER A 15 -8.28 10.28 -14.67
N ASN A 16 -8.52 9.31 -13.77
CA ASN A 16 -8.46 9.55 -12.33
C ASN A 16 -7.04 9.90 -11.86
N LYS A 17 -6.02 9.26 -12.42
CA LYS A 17 -4.62 9.53 -12.06
C LYS A 17 -4.18 10.91 -12.55
N ASN A 18 -4.52 11.26 -13.79
CA ASN A 18 -4.18 12.54 -14.41
C ASN A 18 -4.88 13.68 -13.68
N GLN A 19 -6.18 13.57 -13.40
CA GLN A 19 -6.90 14.56 -12.61
C GLN A 19 -6.24 14.80 -11.24
N ALA A 20 -5.73 13.75 -10.58
CA ALA A 20 -5.01 13.91 -9.32
C ALA A 20 -3.64 14.57 -9.48
N VAL A 21 -2.95 14.37 -10.61
CA VAL A 21 -1.71 15.08 -10.95
C VAL A 21 -2.00 16.55 -11.21
N ASP A 22 -3.04 16.86 -11.99
CA ASP A 22 -3.43 18.23 -12.34
C ASP A 22 -3.78 19.04 -11.09
N ASN A 23 -4.59 18.47 -10.18
CA ASN A 23 -4.93 19.09 -8.89
C ASN A 23 -3.70 19.39 -8.00
N ILE A 24 -2.62 18.60 -8.14
CA ILE A 24 -1.37 18.84 -7.40
C ILE A 24 -0.63 20.00 -8.05
N LYS A 25 -0.50 19.99 -9.39
CA LYS A 25 0.17 21.05 -10.14
C LYS A 25 -0.51 22.41 -10.03
N GLU A 26 -1.82 22.43 -9.85
CA GLU A 26 -2.59 23.66 -9.58
C GLU A 26 -2.15 24.35 -8.28
N ARG A 27 -1.68 23.58 -7.28
CA ARG A 27 -1.32 24.09 -5.95
C ARG A 27 0.18 24.19 -5.71
N PHE A 28 0.97 23.45 -6.47
CA PHE A 28 2.39 23.29 -6.26
C PHE A 28 3.15 23.39 -7.59
N VAL A 29 4.17 24.24 -7.63
CA VAL A 29 5.16 24.24 -8.70
C VAL A 29 6.13 23.09 -8.43
N LEU A 30 6.13 22.09 -9.29
CA LEU A 30 6.91 20.86 -9.11
C LEU A 30 7.83 20.64 -10.32
N GLU A 31 9.14 20.63 -10.08
CA GLU A 31 10.15 20.29 -11.09
C GLU A 31 10.39 18.77 -11.16
N VAL A 32 9.32 17.98 -11.19
CA VAL A 32 9.40 16.51 -11.29
C VAL A 32 8.45 15.99 -12.36
N SER A 33 8.80 14.85 -12.95
CA SER A 33 7.96 14.24 -13.99
C SER A 33 6.62 13.73 -13.43
N ASP A 34 5.58 13.76 -14.27
CA ASP A 34 4.26 13.21 -13.96
C ASP A 34 4.32 11.73 -13.60
N ASN A 35 5.24 10.98 -14.21
CA ASN A 35 5.45 9.58 -13.89
C ASN A 35 5.93 9.41 -12.45
N TYR A 36 6.82 10.28 -11.97
CA TYR A 36 7.24 10.29 -10.57
C TYR A 36 6.07 10.59 -9.63
N ILE A 37 5.28 11.63 -9.94
CA ILE A 37 4.09 12.01 -9.15
C ILE A 37 3.10 10.85 -9.10
N LYS A 38 2.81 10.20 -10.23
CA LYS A 38 1.92 9.02 -10.31
C LYS A 38 2.43 7.84 -9.48
N LYS A 39 3.74 7.59 -9.44
CA LYS A 39 4.35 6.55 -8.58
C LYS A 39 4.15 6.87 -7.10
N ALA A 40 4.43 8.12 -6.70
CA ALA A 40 4.23 8.58 -5.33
C ALA A 40 2.76 8.51 -4.90
N LEU A 41 1.84 8.96 -5.76
CA LEU A 41 0.39 8.85 -5.55
C LEU A 41 -0.05 7.40 -5.41
N GLY A 42 0.44 6.52 -6.28
CA GLY A 42 0.11 5.10 -6.22
C GLY A 42 0.54 4.45 -4.90
N LYS A 43 1.69 4.84 -4.35
CA LYS A 43 2.11 4.42 -3.00
C LYS A 43 1.16 4.96 -1.94
N LYS A 44 0.91 6.27 -1.91
CA LYS A 44 0.01 6.92 -0.94
C LYS A 44 -1.40 6.32 -0.98
N TRP A 45 -1.91 6.01 -2.17
CA TRP A 45 -3.21 5.36 -2.35
C TRP A 45 -3.24 3.94 -1.77
N ARG A 46 -2.19 3.12 -1.99
CA ARG A 46 -2.08 1.79 -1.39
C ARG A 46 -1.98 1.86 0.14
N ASP A 47 -1.15 2.77 0.65
CA ASP A 47 -0.97 3.01 2.09
C ASP A 47 -2.32 3.41 2.72
N HIS A 48 -3.05 4.32 2.08
CA HIS A 48 -4.37 4.75 2.52
C HIS A 48 -5.39 3.60 2.55
N LYS A 49 -5.43 2.76 1.50
CA LYS A 49 -6.29 1.56 1.49
C LYS A 49 -5.95 0.58 2.62
N SER A 50 -4.67 0.43 2.93
CA SER A 50 -4.21 -0.41 4.06
C SER A 50 -4.70 0.16 5.39
N THR A 51 -4.54 1.47 5.62
CA THR A 51 -5.04 2.15 6.82
C THR A 51 -6.55 2.00 6.97
N LEU A 52 -7.32 2.21 5.88
CA LEU A 52 -8.77 2.02 5.89
C LEU A 52 -9.16 0.59 6.24
N LYS A 53 -8.51 -0.40 5.63
CA LYS A 53 -8.77 -1.81 5.95
C LYS A 53 -8.46 -2.07 7.43
N LYS A 54 -7.33 -1.61 7.95
CA LYS A 54 -6.98 -1.77 9.37
C LYS A 54 -8.00 -1.16 10.33
N GLN A 55 -8.54 0.02 10.02
CA GLN A 55 -9.45 0.74 10.91
C GLN A 55 -10.90 0.25 10.85
N TYR A 56 -11.39 -0.12 9.66
CA TYR A 56 -12.81 -0.35 9.43
C TYR A 56 -13.16 -1.79 9.02
N PHE A 57 -12.17 -2.60 8.66
CA PHE A 57 -12.36 -4.01 8.29
C PHE A 57 -11.92 -4.93 9.44
N ASN A 58 -12.82 -5.15 10.41
CA ASN A 58 -12.63 -6.18 11.43
C ASN A 58 -12.97 -7.56 10.82
N LYS A 59 -12.12 -8.57 11.01
CA LYS A 59 -12.34 -9.92 10.47
C LYS A 59 -13.47 -10.65 11.18
N ASP A 60 -13.69 -10.39 12.46
CA ASP A 60 -14.56 -11.15 13.36
C ASP A 60 -16.05 -10.80 13.21
N ILE A 61 -16.38 -9.73 12.48
CA ILE A 61 -17.75 -9.31 12.22
C ILE A 61 -18.29 -9.86 10.88
N SER A 62 -19.62 -9.96 10.80
CA SER A 62 -20.31 -10.47 9.61
C SER A 62 -20.07 -9.58 8.37
N LEU A 63 -20.16 -10.16 7.17
CA LEU A 63 -20.06 -9.39 5.92
C LEU A 63 -21.09 -8.25 5.85
N LYS A 64 -22.32 -8.51 6.31
CA LYS A 64 -23.41 -7.51 6.35
C LYS A 64 -23.02 -6.30 7.19
N GLU A 65 -22.37 -6.55 8.33
CA GLU A 65 -21.89 -5.51 9.24
C GLU A 65 -20.70 -4.74 8.66
N LYS A 66 -19.72 -5.43 8.07
CA LYS A 66 -18.60 -4.82 7.33
C LYS A 66 -19.09 -3.84 6.25
N LEU A 67 -20.13 -4.21 5.51
CA LEU A 67 -20.72 -3.38 4.45
C LEU A 67 -21.44 -2.13 4.99
N ARG A 68 -21.90 -2.15 6.24
CA ARG A 68 -22.55 -1.03 6.92
C ARG A 68 -21.55 -0.06 7.55
N ASN A 69 -20.38 -0.55 7.95
CA ASN A 69 -19.31 0.24 8.57
C ASN A 69 -18.55 1.12 7.55
N VAL A 70 -19.24 2.08 6.94
CA VAL A 70 -18.68 2.97 5.91
C VAL A 70 -17.88 4.09 6.60
N PRO A 71 -16.60 4.31 6.26
CA PRO A 71 -15.80 5.39 6.83
C PRO A 71 -16.43 6.78 6.58
N PRO A 72 -16.29 7.75 7.52
CA PRO A 72 -16.71 9.12 7.29
C PRO A 72 -16.08 9.72 6.02
N GLY A 73 -16.88 10.43 5.22
CA GLY A 73 -16.42 11.00 3.94
C GLY A 73 -16.22 10.00 2.80
N MET A 74 -16.49 8.70 3.01
CA MET A 74 -16.40 7.67 1.97
C MET A 74 -17.75 7.44 1.29
N LEU A 75 -17.73 7.34 -0.03
CA LEU A 75 -18.93 6.98 -0.80
C LEU A 75 -19.28 5.50 -0.56
N ARG A 76 -20.54 5.22 -0.16
CA ARG A 76 -21.00 3.88 0.22
C ARG A 76 -20.74 2.81 -0.85
N TYR A 77 -20.94 3.13 -2.13
CA TYR A 77 -20.72 2.16 -3.20
C TYR A 77 -19.23 1.78 -3.33
N GLN A 78 -18.31 2.75 -3.18
CA GLN A 78 -16.88 2.48 -3.23
C GLN A 78 -16.43 1.59 -2.07
N TRP A 79 -16.97 1.85 -0.88
CA TRP A 79 -16.73 1.01 0.28
C TRP A 79 -17.23 -0.42 0.07
N LYS A 80 -18.48 -0.57 -0.38
CA LYS A 80 -19.09 -1.89 -0.66
C LYS A 80 -18.26 -2.70 -1.66
N ASP A 81 -17.80 -2.08 -2.74
CA ASP A 81 -16.97 -2.75 -3.75
C ASP A 81 -15.61 -3.19 -3.16
N ALA A 82 -14.97 -2.33 -2.37
CA ALA A 82 -13.70 -2.65 -1.70
C ALA A 82 -13.86 -3.81 -0.70
N VAL A 83 -14.91 -3.78 0.14
CA VAL A 83 -15.21 -4.83 1.12
C VAL A 83 -15.54 -6.16 0.45
N ARG A 84 -16.32 -6.15 -0.63
CA ARG A 84 -16.60 -7.35 -1.43
C ARG A 84 -15.32 -7.96 -1.98
N PHE A 85 -14.41 -7.12 -2.50
CA PHE A 85 -13.11 -7.59 -2.97
C PHE A 85 -12.27 -8.18 -1.82
N TRP A 86 -12.17 -7.52 -0.68
CA TRP A 86 -11.38 -8.00 0.44
C TRP A 86 -11.91 -9.31 1.07
N ASN A 87 -13.21 -9.59 0.98
CA ASN A 87 -13.79 -10.88 1.40
C ASN A 87 -13.80 -11.94 0.28
N SER A 88 -13.38 -11.60 -0.94
CA SER A 88 -13.31 -12.58 -2.03
C SER A 88 -12.08 -13.47 -1.88
N LYS A 89 -12.11 -14.67 -2.49
CA LYS A 89 -10.95 -15.57 -2.50
C LYS A 89 -9.68 -14.89 -3.03
N LYS A 90 -9.85 -14.10 -4.10
CA LYS A 90 -8.77 -13.28 -4.65
C LYS A 90 -8.24 -12.26 -3.63
N GLY A 91 -9.11 -11.61 -2.85
CA GLY A 91 -8.66 -10.69 -1.80
C GLY A 91 -7.82 -11.37 -0.72
N GLU A 92 -8.24 -12.58 -0.32
CA GLU A 92 -7.55 -13.43 0.65
C GLU A 92 -6.18 -13.90 0.14
N ASP A 93 -6.10 -14.35 -1.12
CA ASP A 93 -4.84 -14.78 -1.72
C ASP A 93 -3.80 -13.66 -1.76
N TYR A 94 -4.22 -12.42 -2.08
CA TYR A 94 -3.33 -11.25 -2.06
C TYR A 94 -2.81 -10.95 -0.66
N GLU A 95 -3.66 -11.10 0.36
CA GLU A 95 -3.27 -10.92 1.76
C GLU A 95 -2.25 -12.00 2.18
N ARG A 96 -2.50 -13.27 1.84
CA ARG A 96 -1.58 -14.37 2.11
C ARG A 96 -0.20 -14.15 1.48
N VAL A 97 -0.16 -13.75 0.20
CA VAL A 97 1.10 -13.42 -0.49
C VAL A 97 1.82 -12.28 0.22
N GLY A 98 1.10 -11.20 0.57
CA GLY A 98 1.66 -10.07 1.31
C GLY A 98 2.25 -10.47 2.66
N THR A 99 1.54 -11.28 3.45
CA THR A 99 2.01 -11.78 4.74
C THR A 99 3.23 -12.68 4.58
N SER A 100 3.22 -13.62 3.62
CA SER A 100 4.36 -14.50 3.35
C SER A 100 5.60 -13.71 2.91
N SER A 101 5.43 -12.71 2.03
CA SER A 101 6.53 -11.82 1.62
C SER A 101 7.10 -11.04 2.80
N ARG A 102 6.26 -10.55 3.72
CA ARG A 102 6.71 -9.84 4.92
C ARG A 102 7.40 -10.76 5.92
N GLN A 103 6.94 -11.99 6.09
CA GLN A 103 7.62 -13.00 6.92
C GLN A 103 9.01 -13.37 6.36
N LYS A 104 9.17 -13.40 5.04
CA LYS A 104 10.46 -13.64 4.36
C LYS A 104 11.38 -12.43 4.35
N GLN A 105 10.93 -11.26 4.81
CA GLN A 105 11.76 -10.07 4.90
C GLN A 105 12.75 -10.23 6.07
N LYS A 106 13.95 -10.73 5.77
CA LYS A 106 15.02 -10.99 6.75
C LYS A 106 15.61 -9.71 7.34
N PHE A 107 15.76 -8.69 6.49
CA PHE A 107 16.34 -7.40 6.88
C PHE A 107 15.23 -6.37 7.02
N MET A 108 14.88 -6.04 8.27
CA MET A 108 14.21 -4.79 8.55
C MET A 108 15.26 -3.69 8.34
N HIS A 109 14.97 -2.68 7.51
CA HIS A 109 15.85 -1.50 7.41
C HIS A 109 15.72 -0.67 8.69
N THR A 110 16.23 -1.22 9.79
CA THR A 110 16.59 -0.49 10.99
C THR A 110 18.11 -0.37 10.99
N ALA A 111 18.66 0.12 9.88
CA ALA A 111 19.88 0.89 10.01
C ALA A 111 19.45 2.08 10.87
N ARG A 112 19.74 2.02 12.17
CA ARG A 112 19.61 3.16 13.09
C ARG A 112 20.58 4.26 12.58
N SER A 113 21.22 5.06 13.43
CA SER A 113 22.33 5.92 12.97
C SER A 113 23.60 5.15 12.53
N ARG A 114 23.47 3.90 12.09
CA ARG A 114 24.57 3.06 11.59
C ARG A 114 24.50 3.02 10.07
N SER A 115 25.65 3.20 9.43
CA SER A 115 25.77 3.10 7.98
C SER A 115 25.43 1.68 7.50
N PHE A 116 24.95 1.55 6.25
CA PHE A 116 24.68 0.25 5.65
C PHE A 116 25.93 -0.65 5.61
N SER A 117 27.12 -0.05 5.47
CA SER A 117 28.40 -0.76 5.54
C SER A 117 28.61 -1.42 6.89
N SER A 118 28.34 -0.70 7.99
CA SER A 118 28.48 -1.22 9.35
C SER A 118 27.44 -2.28 9.69
N VAL A 119 26.22 -2.19 9.13
CA VAL A 119 25.19 -3.23 9.29
C VAL A 119 25.59 -4.49 8.53
N ALA A 120 26.05 -4.35 7.28
CA ALA A 120 26.52 -5.47 6.47
C ALA A 120 27.69 -6.20 7.13
N GLU A 121 28.69 -5.48 7.62
CA GLU A 121 29.85 -6.06 8.32
C GLU A 121 29.44 -6.81 9.60
N ALA A 122 28.58 -6.22 10.43
CA ALA A 122 28.06 -6.89 11.63
C ALA A 122 27.26 -8.15 11.29
N GLU A 123 26.52 -8.13 10.18
CA GLU A 123 25.80 -9.30 9.69
C GLU A 123 26.74 -10.38 9.16
N GLU A 124 27.72 -10.04 8.33
CA GLU A 124 28.74 -10.99 7.83
C GLU A 124 29.45 -11.70 8.98
N VAL A 125 29.80 -10.95 10.04
CA VAL A 125 30.41 -11.50 11.25
C VAL A 125 29.47 -12.45 12.00
N SER A 126 28.18 -12.11 12.08
CA SER A 126 27.19 -12.94 12.80
C SER A 126 26.72 -14.17 12.02
N SER A 127 26.62 -14.08 10.69
CA SER A 127 26.07 -15.12 9.83
C SER A 127 27.14 -15.94 9.11
N GLY A 128 28.40 -15.49 9.09
CA GLY A 128 29.51 -16.13 8.39
C GLY A 128 29.37 -16.13 6.86
N GLN A 129 28.45 -15.32 6.30
CA GLN A 129 28.15 -15.26 4.86
C GLN A 129 28.23 -13.83 4.38
N LYS A 130 28.84 -13.61 3.21
CA LYS A 130 28.93 -12.28 2.61
C LYS A 130 27.54 -11.69 2.33
N VAL A 131 27.33 -10.44 2.72
CA VAL A 131 26.06 -9.72 2.51
C VAL A 131 26.11 -9.07 1.13
N GLY A 132 25.51 -9.73 0.14
CA GLY A 132 25.44 -9.24 -1.23
C GLY A 132 24.36 -9.95 -2.05
N ARG A 133 23.99 -9.38 -3.20
CA ARG A 133 23.16 -10.08 -4.18
C ARG A 133 24.04 -11.02 -5.01
N LEU A 134 23.59 -12.27 -5.15
CA LEU A 134 24.01 -13.15 -6.25
C LEU A 134 23.65 -12.51 -7.60
#